data_AF-A0A947E8E3-F1
#
_entry.id   AF-A0A947E8E3-F1
#
_cell.length_a   1.000
_cell.length_b   1.000
_cell.length_c   1.000
_cell.angle_alpha   90.00
_cell.angle_beta   90.00
_cell.angle_gamma   90.00
#
_symmetry.space_group_name_H-M   'P 1'
#
loop_
_entity.id
_entity.type
_entity.pdbx_description
1 polymer ?
#
loop_
_entity_poly.entity_id
_entity_poly.type
_entity_poly.pdbx_seq_one_letter_code
_entity_poly.pdbx_strand_id
1 'polypeptide(L)' 'RSKLREHFEINRHYIVVAALKALADEGTVPAAKVAEAIQKYGINADKVNPLYA' A
#
# COMPACT_ATOMS: atom_id res chain seq x y z
N ARG A 1 6.29 -19.98 -4.69
CA ARG A 1 6.83 -18.60 -4.75
C ARG A 1 5.81 -17.48 -4.49
N SER A 2 4.49 -17.74 -4.46
CA SER A 2 3.47 -16.69 -4.21
C SER A 2 3.49 -16.18 -2.76
N LYS A 3 3.55 -17.06 -1.75
CA LYS A 3 3.54 -16.69 -0.31
C LYS A 3 4.68 -15.77 0.14
N LEU A 4 5.86 -15.85 -0.48
CA LEU A 4 7.01 -14.99 -0.12
C LEU A 4 6.80 -13.53 -0.59
N ARG A 5 6.09 -13.32 -1.71
CA ARG A 5 5.76 -11.97 -2.23
C ARG A 5 4.74 -11.24 -1.38
N GLU A 6 3.82 -11.97 -0.75
CA GLU A 6 2.89 -11.41 0.24
C GLU A 6 3.57 -11.06 1.56
N HIS A 7 4.59 -11.84 1.95
CA HIS A 7 5.34 -11.59 3.18
C HIS A 7 6.21 -10.33 3.06
N PHE A 8 6.92 -10.15 1.94
CA PHE A 8 7.74 -8.97 1.67
C PHE A 8 6.95 -7.74 1.18
N GLU A 9 5.62 -7.82 1.13
CA GLU A 9 4.78 -6.72 0.64
C GLU A 9 5.09 -6.26 -0.80
N ILE A 10 5.84 -7.07 -1.57
CA ILE A 10 6.11 -6.88 -3.01
C ILE A 10 4.92 -7.45 -3.78
N ASN A 11 3.74 -6.90 -3.53
CA ASN A 11 2.54 -7.19 -4.29
C ASN A 11 2.07 -5.91 -5.00
N ARG A 12 1.52 -6.05 -6.20
CA ARG A 12 1.12 -4.93 -7.08
C ARG A 12 0.25 -3.89 -6.37
N HIS A 13 -0.52 -4.32 -5.38
CA HIS A 13 -1.41 -3.47 -4.59
C HIS A 13 -0.67 -2.47 -3.71
N TYR A 14 0.44 -2.87 -3.07
CA TYR A 14 1.25 -1.99 -2.23
C TYR A 14 1.96 -0.92 -3.08
N ILE A 15 2.43 -1.29 -4.28
CA ILE A 15 3.03 -0.35 -5.24
C ILE A 15 2.00 0.72 -5.65
N VAL A 16 0.76 0.32 -5.92
CA VAL A 16 -0.31 1.26 -6.29
C VAL A 16 -0.63 2.21 -5.14
N VAL A 17 -0.73 1.71 -3.89
CA VAL A 17 -0.99 2.58 -2.74
C VAL A 17 0.16 3.56 -2.50
N ALA A 18 1.41 3.11 -2.62
CA ALA A 18 2.59 3.99 -2.49
C ALA A 18 2.60 5.09 -3.57
N ALA A 19 2.30 4.75 -4.82
CA ALA A 19 2.21 5.73 -5.90
C ALA A 19 1.06 6.72 -5.68
N LEU A 20 -0.12 6.24 -5.27
CA LEU A 20 -1.26 7.12 -4.93
C LEU A 20 -0.96 8.03 -3.74
N LYS A 21 -0.21 7.53 -2.75
CA LYS A 21 0.23 8.32 -1.60
C LYS A 21 1.19 9.43 -2.01
N ALA A 22 2.18 9.13 -2.86
CA ALA A 22 3.09 10.15 -3.40
C ALA A 22 2.33 11.25 -4.16
N LEU A 23 1.39 10.87 -5.03
CA LEU A 23 0.54 11.82 -5.75
C LEU A 23 -0.35 12.65 -4.81
N ALA A 24 -0.83 12.05 -3.71
CA ALA A 24 -1.60 12.77 -2.71
C ALA A 24 -0.77 13.77 -1.90
N ASP A 25 0.49 13.43 -1.62
CA ASP A 25 1.44 14.33 -0.94
C ASP A 25 1.84 15.51 -1.84
N GLU A 26 1.85 15.30 -3.16
CA GLU A 26 1.99 16.36 -4.18
C GLU A 26 0.69 17.16 -4.39
N GLY A 27 -0.43 16.78 -3.75
CA GLY A 27 -1.72 17.45 -3.88
C GLY A 27 -2.44 17.20 -5.21
N THR A 28 -1.92 16.32 -6.07
CA THR A 28 -2.51 16.01 -7.38
C THR A 28 -3.67 15.02 -7.28
N VAL A 29 -3.73 14.23 -6.21
CA VAL A 29 -4.80 13.26 -5.95
C VAL A 29 -5.35 13.44 -4.52
N PRO A 30 -6.67 13.38 -4.29
CA PRO A 30 -7.23 13.43 -2.94
C PRO A 30 -6.77 12.24 -2.08
N ALA A 31 -6.37 12.51 -0.82
CA ALA A 31 -5.99 11.46 0.14
C ALA A 31 -7.10 10.41 0.35
N ALA A 32 -8.37 10.78 0.15
CA ALA A 32 -9.51 9.85 0.17
C ALA A 32 -9.35 8.69 -0.83
N LYS A 33 -8.74 8.94 -2.00
CA LYS A 33 -8.49 7.89 -3.01
C LYS A 33 -7.43 6.89 -2.56
N VAL A 34 -6.48 7.32 -1.73
CA VAL A 34 -5.50 6.42 -1.10
C VAL A 34 -6.21 5.51 -0.10
N ALA A 35 -7.10 6.05 0.73
CA ALA A 35 -7.88 5.28 1.70
C ALA A 35 -8.82 4.25 1.02
N GLU A 36 -9.49 4.65 -0.06
CA GLU A 36 -10.31 3.73 -0.88
C GLU A 36 -9.46 2.59 -1.45
N ALA A 37 -8.24 2.87 -1.93
CA ALA A 37 -7.35 1.85 -2.50
C ALA A 37 -6.85 0.86 -1.43
N ILE A 38 -6.53 1.34 -0.22
CA ILE A 38 -6.13 0.50 0.91
C ILE A 38 -7.24 -0.49 1.26
N GLN A 39 -8.49 -0.01 1.38
CA GLN A 39 -9.65 -0.86 1.66
C GLN A 39 -9.95 -1.83 0.52
N LYS A 40 -9.96 -1.34 -0.73
CA LYS A 40 -10.25 -2.14 -1.93
C LYS A 40 -9.28 -3.31 -2.12
N TYR A 41 -8.02 -3.10 -1.74
CA TYR A 41 -6.98 -4.13 -1.89
C TYR A 41 -6.71 -4.94 -0.61
N GLY A 42 -7.45 -4.67 0.47
CA GLY A 42 -7.27 -5.39 1.75
C GLY A 42 -5.86 -5.23 2.33
N ILE A 43 -5.21 -4.09 2.07
CA ILE A 43 -3.87 -3.82 2.59
C ILE A 43 -4.00 -3.51 4.08
N ASN A 44 -3.31 -4.28 4.90
CA ASN A 44 -3.31 -4.06 6.34
C ASN A 44 -2.28 -2.97 6.68
N ALA A 45 -2.77 -1.73 6.86
CA ALA A 45 -1.94 -0.57 7.18
C ALA A 45 -1.37 -0.62 8.61
N ASP A 46 -1.97 -1.43 9.49
CA ASP A 46 -1.53 -1.62 10.88
C ASP A 46 -0.50 -2.74 11.03
N LYS A 47 -0.08 -3.36 9.92
CA LYS A 47 0.90 -4.44 9.95
C LYS A 47 2.27 -3.89 10.32
N VAL A 48 2.93 -4.53 11.29
CA VAL A 48 4.31 -4.19 11.69
C VAL A 48 5.21 -4.31 10.47
N ASN A 49 5.96 -3.23 10.20
CA ASN A 49 6.88 -3.15 9.06
C ASN A 49 7.84 -4.35 9.07
N PRO A 50 7.92 -5.14 7.97
CA PRO A 50 8.71 -6.38 7.92
C PRO A 50 10.22 -6.18 8.09
N LEU A 51 10.72 -4.93 8.06
CA LEU A 51 12.10 -4.60 8.46
C LEU A 51 12.37 -4.83 9.95
N TYR A 52 11.33 -4.89 10.79
CA TYR A 52 11.43 -5.09 12.24
C TYR A 52 10.86 -6.44 12.72
N ALA A 53 10.54 -7.36 11.80
CA ALA A 53 10.00 -8.70 12.08
C ALA A 53 11.10 -9.77 12.19
#